data_AF-A0A2G9NP34-F1
#
_entry.id   AF-A0A2G9NP34-F1
#
_cell.length_a   1.000
_cell.length_b   1.000
_cell.length_c   1.000
_cell.angle_alpha   90.00
_cell.angle_beta   90.00
_cell.angle_gamma   90.00
#
_symmetry.space_group_name_H-M   'P 1'
#
loop_
_entity.id
_entity.type
_entity.pdbx_description
1 polymer ?
#
loop_
_entity_poly.entity_id
_entity_poly.type
_entity_poly.pdbx_seq_one_letter_code
_entity_poly.pdbx_strand_id
1 'polypeptide(L)' 'MKIIPVELKTKLKVEGIRGFIKRKVTPFGTSAKVDCPKEYLGHEAYLVILENGTKKESKRTRRTGSSSS' A
#
# COMPACT_ATOMS: atom_id res chain seq x y z
N MET A 1 16.47 1.57 13.00
CA MET A 1 15.91 0.97 11.77
C MET A 1 16.29 -0.51 11.82
N LYS A 2 15.33 -1.43 11.84
CA LYS A 2 15.63 -2.86 11.90
C LYS A 2 16.10 -3.29 10.50
N ILE A 3 17.32 -3.79 10.37
CA ILE A 3 17.83 -4.30 9.09
C ILE A 3 17.10 -5.59 8.81
N ILE A 4 16.25 -5.60 7.78
CA ILE A 4 15.51 -6.78 7.35
C ILE A 4 16.40 -7.47 6.30
N PRO A 5 16.83 -8.72 6.52
CA PRO A 5 17.66 -9.42 5.54
C PRO A 5 16.87 -9.63 4.25
N VAL A 6 17.45 -9.24 3.10
CA VAL A 6 16.86 -9.47 1.78
C VAL A 6 17.39 -10.79 1.22
N GLU A 7 16.50 -11.75 0.97
CA GLU A 7 16.83 -12.94 0.19
C GLU A 7 16.73 -12.62 -1.30
N LEU A 8 17.84 -12.76 -2.03
CA LEU A 8 17.85 -12.59 -3.49
C LEU A 8 17.16 -13.79 -4.15
N LYS A 9 15.96 -13.58 -4.70
CA LYS A 9 15.23 -14.59 -5.47
C LYS A 9 14.82 -14.04 -6.83
N THR A 10 14.88 -14.88 -7.84
CA THR A 10 14.47 -14.55 -9.21
C THR A 10 12.98 -14.77 -9.44
N LYS A 11 12.30 -15.49 -8.54
CA LYS A 11 10.88 -15.84 -8.63
C LYS A 11 10.22 -15.68 -7.28
N LEU A 12 8.99 -15.15 -7.30
CA LEU A 12 8.11 -15.04 -6.14
C LEU A 12 6.80 -15.76 -6.48
N LYS A 13 6.32 -16.64 -5.60
CA LYS A 13 5.01 -17.30 -5.70
C LYS A 13 4.13 -16.82 -4.55
N VAL A 14 2.95 -16.28 -4.87
CA VAL A 14 1.96 -15.81 -3.90
C VAL A 14 0.59 -16.30 -4.34
N GLU A 15 -0.25 -16.74 -3.40
CA GLU A 15 -1.60 -17.26 -3.64
C GLU A 15 -2.65 -16.40 -2.91
N GLY A 16 -3.91 -16.44 -3.35
CA GLY A 16 -4.98 -15.59 -2.78
C GLY A 16 -4.83 -14.10 -3.10
N ILE A 17 -4.31 -13.78 -4.28
CA ILE A 17 -4.07 -12.41 -4.74
C ILE A 17 -5.38 -11.81 -5.27
N ARG A 18 -5.80 -10.68 -4.70
CA ARG A 18 -6.89 -9.85 -5.21
C ARG A 18 -6.48 -9.07 -6.46
N GLY A 19 -5.24 -8.60 -6.47
CA GLY A 19 -4.66 -7.84 -7.57
C GLY A 19 -3.25 -7.36 -7.24
N PHE A 20 -2.59 -6.75 -8.21
CA PHE A 20 -1.26 -6.20 -8.04
C PHE A 20 -1.11 -4.85 -8.75
N ILE A 21 -0.15 -4.04 -8.31
CA ILE A 21 0.14 -2.71 -8.85
C ILE A 21 1.64 -2.59 -9.08
N LYS A 22 2.05 -2.28 -10.32
CA LYS A 22 3.44 -1.93 -10.65
C LYS A 22 3.60 -0.42 -10.58
N ARG A 23 4.52 0.08 -9.75
CA ARG A 23 4.81 1.51 -9.66
C ARG A 23 6.27 1.76 -9.26
N LYS A 24 6.76 2.98 -9.52
CA LYS A 24 8.07 3.44 -9.05
C LYS A 24 7.98 3.88 -7.59
N VAL A 25 8.99 3.54 -6.78
CA VAL A 25 9.07 4.01 -5.39
C VAL A 25 9.49 5.48 -5.37
N THR A 26 8.62 6.36 -4.88
CA THR A 26 8.86 7.79 -4.75
C THR A 26 8.83 8.22 -3.28
N PRO A 27 9.65 9.22 -2.88
CA PRO A 27 9.69 9.70 -1.50
C PRO A 27 8.43 10.51 -1.11
N PHE A 28 7.72 11.06 -2.10
CA PHE A 28 6.49 11.82 -1.91
C PHE A 28 5.31 11.11 -2.58
N GLY A 29 4.19 11.01 -1.87
CA GLY A 29 2.93 10.46 -2.38
C GLY A 29 1.79 10.62 -1.36
N THR A 30 0.59 10.95 -1.85
CA THR A 30 -0.62 11.18 -1.04
C THR A 30 -1.37 9.88 -0.71
N SER A 31 -0.83 8.72 -1.09
CA SER A 31 -1.45 7.40 -0.92
C SER A 31 -1.04 6.72 0.40
N ALA A 32 -1.77 5.68 0.79
CA ALA A 32 -1.50 4.86 1.98
C ALA A 32 -0.01 4.53 2.14
N LYS A 33 0.54 4.77 3.35
CA LYS A 33 1.95 4.52 3.68
C LYS A 33 2.22 3.01 3.63
N VAL A 34 3.02 2.59 2.66
CA VAL A 34 3.67 1.27 2.63
C VAL A 34 5.08 1.47 3.15
N ASP A 35 5.48 0.71 4.17
CA ASP A 35 6.84 0.74 4.72
C ASP A 35 7.82 0.13 3.70
N CYS A 36 8.45 0.99 2.90
CA CYS A 36 9.50 0.62 1.97
C CYS A 36 10.81 1.30 2.42
N PRO A 37 11.90 0.55 2.64
CA PRO A 37 13.15 1.16 3.07
C PRO A 37 13.70 2.06 1.97
N LYS A 38 14.29 3.17 2.39
CA LYS A 38 14.81 4.24 1.51
C LYS A 38 15.84 3.76 0.48
N GLU A 39 16.50 2.63 0.74
CA GLU A 39 17.49 2.01 -0.15
C GLU A 39 16.88 1.58 -1.50
N TYR A 40 15.56 1.36 -1.56
CA TYR A 40 14.87 1.01 -2.80
C TYR A 40 14.18 2.21 -3.47
N LEU A 41 14.45 3.46 -3.04
CA LEU A 41 13.94 4.66 -3.71
C LEU A 41 14.40 4.69 -5.17
N GLY A 42 13.47 4.98 -6.08
CA GLY A 42 13.75 5.01 -7.52
C GLY A 42 13.68 3.66 -8.23
N HIS A 43 13.58 2.54 -7.50
CA HIS A 43 13.35 1.22 -8.09
C HIS A 43 11.89 1.02 -8.49
N GLU A 44 11.65 0.11 -9.43
CA GLU A 44 10.31 -0.41 -9.69
C GLU A 44 9.92 -1.41 -8.60
N ALA A 45 8.71 -1.26 -8.07
CA ALA A 45 8.16 -2.16 -7.07
C ALA A 45 6.80 -2.70 -7.49
N TYR A 46 6.54 -3.96 -7.12
CA TYR A 46 5.24 -4.59 -7.25
C TYR A 46 4.58 -4.65 -5.87
N LEU A 47 3.38 -4.08 -5.76
CA LEU A 47 2.54 -4.20 -4.58
C LEU A 47 1.48 -5.25 -4.86
N VAL A 48 1.47 -6.32 -4.07
CA VAL A 48 0.50 -7.40 -4.17
C VAL A 48 -0.56 -7.20 -3.07
N ILE A 49 -1.82 -7.17 -3.47
CA ILE A 49 -2.96 -7.03 -2.56
C ILE A 49 -3.59 -8.42 -2.41
N LEU A 50 -3.67 -8.92 -1.18
CA LEU A 50 -4.30 -10.20 -0.87
C LEU A 50 -5.82 -10.04 -0.68
N GLU A 51 -6.59 -11.09 -0.95
CA GLU A 51 -8.05 -11.08 -0.75
C GLU A 51 -8.47 -11.11 0.73
N ASN A 52 -7.56 -11.46 1.66
CA ASN A 52 -7.85 -11.61 3.08
C ASN A 52 -8.02 -10.29 3.87
N GLY A 53 -7.88 -9.13 3.22
CA GLY A 53 -7.96 -7.83 3.89
C GLY A 53 -9.39 -7.42 4.26
N THR A 54 -9.66 -7.16 5.53
CA THR A 54 -10.92 -6.53 5.96
C THR A 54 -10.95 -5.08 5.47
N LYS A 55 -11.91 -4.75 4.60
CA LYS A 55 -12.12 -3.38 4.12
C LYS A 55 -12.53 -2.54 5.34
N LYS A 56 -11.61 -1.81 5.97
CA LYS A 56 -11.99 -0.79 6.96
C LYS A 56 -12.83 0.24 6.21
N GLU A 57 -14.13 0.20 6.45
CA GLU A 57 -15.07 1.17 5.92
C GLU A 57 -14.61 2.56 6.37
N SER A 58 -14.15 3.36 5.41
CA SER A 58 -13.80 4.76 5.64
C SER A 58 -15.10 5.46 6.01
N LYS A 59 -15.32 5.67 7.31
CA LYS A 59 -16.44 6.41 7.89
C LYS A 59 -16.40 7.84 7.33
N ARG A 60 -17.00 8.04 6.15
CA ARG A 60 -17.18 9.35 5.55
C ARG A 60 -18.26 10.03 6.36
N THR A 61 -17.87 10.73 7.41
CA THR A 61 -18.74 11.57 8.23
C THR A 61 -19.34 12.66 7.33
N ARG A 62 -20.51 12.39 6.75
CA ARG A 62 -21.38 13.45 6.25
C ARG A 62 -21.95 14.16 7.48
N ARG A 63 -21.22 15.17 7.97
CA ARG A 63 -21.85 16.28 8.72
C ARG A 63 -22.59 17.12 7.68
N THR A 64 -23.82 16.73 7.35
CA THR A 64 -24.78 17.67 6.79
C THR A 64 -25.25 18.55 7.94
N GLY A 65 -24.71 19.77 8.01
CA GLY A 65 -25.25 20.81 8.86
C GLY A 65 -26.65 21.13 8.40
N SER A 66 -27.63 20.92 9.28
CA SER A 66 -28.98 21.44 9.11
C SER A 66 -28.89 22.95 9.30
N SER A 67 -29.01 23.73 8.23
CA SER A 67 -29.26 25.17 8.37
C SER A 67 -30.76 25.37 8.24
N SER A 68 -31.38 25.58 9.39
CA SER A 68 -32.75 26.06 9.56
C SER A 68 -32.92 27.36 8.78
N SER A 69 -34.02 27.49 8.06
CA SER A 69 -34.64 28.77 7.75
C SER A 69 -36.14 28.62 7.65
#